data_AF-A0A8T5R3N7-F1
#
_entry.id   AF-A0A8T5R3N7-F1
#
_cell.length_a   1.000
_cell.length_b   1.000
_cell.length_c   1.000
_cell.angle_alpha   90.00
_cell.angle_beta   90.00
_cell.angle_gamma   90.00
#
_symmetry.space_group_name_H-M   'P 1'
#
loop_
_entity.id
_entity.type
_entity.pdbx_description
1 polymer ?
#
loop_
_entity_poly.entity_id
_entity_poly.type
_entity_poly.pdbx_seq_one_letter_code
_entity_poly.pdbx_strand_id
1 'polypeptide(L)'
;MQRELKIMLTTSALINLAGGMLGPIYAIFVQDIGGAILTAGSSYSIFAIVAGIMTFFVAKLEDRYDHQEFLIVIGYFIMCLG
;
A
#
# COMPACT_ATOMS: atom_id res chain seq x y z
N MET A 1 3.37 -25.17 9.31
CA MET A 1 3.04 -24.20 8.25
C MET A 1 3.99 -24.40 7.09
N GLN A 2 3.48 -24.41 5.85
CA GLN A 2 4.30 -24.46 4.62
C GLN A 2 5.26 -23.25 4.57
N ARG A 3 6.46 -23.41 4.00
CA ARG A 3 7.53 -22.39 4.01
C ARG A 3 7.10 -21.11 3.28
N GLU A 4 6.36 -21.28 2.19
CA GLU A 4 5.82 -20.27 1.29
C GLU A 4 4.84 -19.37 2.04
N LEU A 5 3.91 -19.99 2.79
CA LEU A 5 2.93 -19.28 3.60
C LEU A 5 3.62 -18.43 4.68
N LYS A 6 4.71 -18.94 5.27
CA LYS A 6 5.47 -18.21 6.29
C LYS A 6 6.14 -16.97 5.70
N ILE A 7 6.69 -17.07 4.48
CA ILE A 7 7.28 -15.94 3.77
C ILE A 7 6.21 -14.88 3.50
N MET A 8 5.09 -15.27 2.88
CA MET A 8 3.98 -14.35 2.58
C MET A 8 3.40 -13.67 3.82
N LEU A 9 3.25 -14.41 4.93
CA LEU A 9 2.74 -13.84 6.17
C LEU A 9 3.73 -12.81 6.75
N THR A 10 5.02 -13.12 6.72
CA THR A 10 6.07 -12.24 7.24
C THR A 10 6.17 -10.97 6.41
N THR A 11 6.17 -11.08 5.08
CA THR A 11 6.20 -9.91 4.20
C THR A 11 4.95 -9.08 4.37
N SER A 12 3.76 -9.69 4.45
CA SER A 12 2.50 -8.96 4.69
C SER A 12 2.52 -8.21 6.02
N ALA A 13 3.10 -8.79 7.08
CA ALA A 13 3.25 -8.12 8.37
C ALA A 13 4.18 -6.89 8.27
N LEU A 14 5.29 -7.00 7.54
CA LEU A 14 6.22 -5.87 7.31
C LEU A 14 5.54 -4.76 6.49
N ILE A 15 4.80 -5.11 5.45
CA ILE A 15 4.02 -4.14 4.67
C ILE A 15 3.03 -3.40 5.56
N ASN A 16 2.28 -4.15 6.38
CA ASN A 16 1.25 -3.56 7.23
C ASN A 16 1.86 -2.66 8.31
N LEU A 17 3.02 -3.04 8.84
CA LEU A 17 3.80 -2.18 9.74
C LEU A 17 4.21 -0.87 9.06
N ALA A 18 4.78 -0.95 7.85
CA ALA A 18 5.17 0.24 7.08
C ALA A 18 3.95 1.13 6.76
N GLY A 19 2.83 0.53 6.34
CA GLY A 19 1.57 1.22 6.09
C GLY A 19 0.98 1.87 7.34
N GLY A 20 1.08 1.21 8.50
CA GLY A 20 0.64 1.77 9.78
C GLY A 20 1.48 2.97 10.23
N MET A 21 2.77 2.99 9.89
CA MET A 21 3.67 4.11 10.18
C MET A 21 3.48 5.30 9.24
N LEU A 22 3.02 5.06 8.00
CA LEU A 22 2.80 6.10 7.00
C LEU A 22 1.84 7.20 7.49
N GLY A 23 0.76 6.84 8.20
CA GLY A 23 -0.20 7.79 8.73
C GLY A 23 0.40 8.90 9.63
N PRO A 24 1.03 8.55 10.77
CA PRO A 24 1.63 9.54 11.66
C PRO A 24 2.82 10.29 11.01
N ILE A 25 3.66 9.61 10.23
CA ILE A 25 4.78 10.25 9.52
C ILE A 25 4.25 11.29 8.52
N TYR A 26 3.22 10.93 7.76
CA TYR A 26 2.58 11.82 6.80
C TYR A 26 1.93 13.03 7.48
N ALA A 27 1.28 12.84 8.63
CA ALA A 27 0.68 13.94 9.39
C ALA A 27 1.74 14.96 9.86
N ILE A 28 2.87 14.48 10.38
CA ILE A 28 4.00 15.33 10.78
C ILE A 28 4.59 16.04 9.56
N PHE A 29 4.82 15.31 8.46
CA PHE A 29 5.34 15.88 7.22
C PHE A 29 4.48 17.02 6.68
N VAL A 30 3.15 16.83 6.63
CA VAL A 30 2.22 17.87 6.17
C VAL A 30 2.25 19.09 7.11
N GLN A 31 2.41 18.87 8.41
CA GLN A 31 2.56 19.96 9.37
C GLN A 31 3.86 20.75 9.15
N ASP A 32 4.98 20.07 8.90
CA ASP A 32 6.30 20.69 8.69
C ASP A 32 6.36 21.56 7.44
N ILE A 33 5.60 21.22 6.38
CA ILE A 33 5.47 22.04 5.17
C ILE A 33 4.44 23.17 5.31
N GLY A 34 3.89 23.38 6.51
CA GLY A 34 2.93 24.45 6.82
C GLY A 34 1.46 24.09 6.57
N GLY A 35 1.16 22.81 6.34
CA GLY A 35 -0.20 22.31 6.18
C GLY A 35 -0.95 22.14 7.50
N ALA A 36 -2.27 22.25 7.46
CA ALA A 36 -3.15 21.94 8.59
C ALA A 36 -3.55 20.45 8.61
N ILE A 37 -4.13 20.00 9.73
CA ILE A 37 -4.72 18.66 9.85
C ILE A 37 -5.77 18.42 8.75
N LEU A 38 -6.52 19.46 8.36
CA LEU A 38 -7.51 19.38 7.29
C LEU A 38 -6.88 19.07 5.93
N THR A 39 -5.73 19.67 5.60
CA THR A 39 -4.99 19.35 4.37
C THR A 39 -4.45 17.93 4.40
N ALA A 40 -3.89 17.47 5.53
CA ALA A 40 -3.43 16.08 5.65
C ALA A 40 -4.59 15.09 5.48
N GLY A 41 -5.71 15.32 6.16
CA GLY A 41 -6.88 14.44 6.12
C GLY A 41 -7.56 14.41 4.74
N SER A 42 -7.68 15.55 4.07
CA SER A 42 -8.29 15.62 2.73
C SER A 42 -7.39 14.96 1.68
N SER A 43 -6.08 15.21 1.69
CA SER A 43 -5.12 14.56 0.79
C SER A 43 -5.06 13.05 1.00
N TYR A 44 -5.03 12.59 2.26
CA TYR A 44 -5.05 11.16 2.57
C TYR A 44 -6.37 10.49 2.15
N SER A 45 -7.50 11.19 2.28
CA SER A 45 -8.81 10.69 1.84
C SER A 45 -8.87 10.52 0.32
N ILE A 46 -8.35 11.48 -0.45
CA ILE A 46 -8.24 11.38 -1.91
C ILE A 46 -7.34 10.20 -2.28
N PHE A 47 -6.17 10.08 -1.62
CA PHE A 47 -5.28 8.94 -1.80
C PHE A 47 -5.98 7.61 -1.56
N ALA A 48 -6.71 7.47 -0.44
CA ALA A 48 -7.41 6.24 -0.09
C ALA A 48 -8.50 5.87 -1.11
N ILE A 49 -9.25 6.86 -1.61
CA ILE A 49 -10.26 6.64 -2.66
C ILE A 49 -9.59 6.15 -3.95
N VAL A 50 -8.53 6.83 -4.40
CA VAL A 50 -7.81 6.45 -5.62
C VAL A 50 -7.16 5.06 -5.46
N ALA A 51 -6.56 4.78 -4.31
CA ALA A 51 -5.97 3.48 -4.00
C ALA A 51 -7.02 2.37 -4.00
N GLY A 52 -8.20 2.61 -3.42
CA GLY A 52 -9.33 1.66 -3.44
C GLY A 52 -9.81 1.37 -4.87
N ILE A 53 -9.98 2.41 -5.69
CA ILE A 53 -10.36 2.27 -7.10
C ILE A 53 -9.29 1.48 -7.87
N MET A 54 -8.01 1.84 -7.72
CA MET A 54 -6.91 1.13 -8.37
C MET A 54 -6.83 -0.32 -7.93
N THR A 55 -7.02 -0.61 -6.64
CA THR A 55 -7.04 -1.97 -6.10
C THR A 55 -8.13 -2.80 -6.78
N PHE A 56 -9.32 -2.23 -6.96
CA PHE A 56 -10.41 -2.91 -7.68
C PHE A 56 -10.04 -3.23 -9.14
N PHE A 57 -9.40 -2.31 -9.85
CA PHE A 57 -8.95 -2.56 -11.23
C PHE A 57 -7.85 -3.62 -11.29
N VAL A 58 -6.88 -3.58 -10.37
CA VAL A 58 -5.78 -4.54 -10.30
C VAL A 58 -6.30 -5.93 -9.93
N ALA A 59 -7.23 -6.04 -8.99
CA ALA A 59 -7.87 -7.32 -8.63
C ALA A 59 -8.59 -7.95 -9.84
N LYS A 60 -9.35 -7.15 -10.59
CA LYS A 60 -10.02 -7.62 -11.82
C LYS A 60 -9.03 -7.99 -12.92
N LEU A 61 -7.85 -7.37 -12.94
CA LEU A 61 -6.77 -7.72 -13.85
C LEU A 61 -6.17 -9.08 -13.45
N GLU A 62 -5.85 -9.24 -12.16
CA GLU A 62 -5.31 -10.48 -11.58
C GLU A 62 -6.18 -11.70 -11.88
N ASP A 63 -7.50 -11.59 -11.76
CA ASP A 63 -8.45 -12.68 -12.06
C ASP A 63 -8.39 -13.17 -13.52
N ARG A 64 -7.82 -12.39 -14.45
CA ARG A 64 -7.65 -12.80 -15.86
C ARG A 64 -6.28 -13.39 -16.19
N TYR A 65 -5.28 -13.26 -15.30
CA TYR A 65 -3.93 -13.73 -15.56
C TYR A 65 -3.68 -15.06 -14.85
N ASP A 66 -3.26 -16.09 -15.60
CA ASP A 66 -2.92 -17.42 -15.05
C ASP A 66 -1.70 -17.39 -14.11
N HIS A 67 -0.82 -16.39 -14.20
CA HIS A 67 0.44 -16.33 -13.46
C HIS A 67 0.41 -15.21 -12.39
N GLN A 68 -0.39 -15.39 -11.35
CA GLN A 68 -0.55 -14.43 -10.24
C GLN A 68 0.77 -14.11 -9.51
N GLU A 69 1.73 -15.03 -9.55
CA GLU A 69 3.07 -14.86 -8.93
C GLU A 69 3.82 -13.64 -9.49
N PHE A 70 3.66 -13.36 -10.79
CA PHE A 70 4.37 -12.25 -11.43
C PHE A 70 3.80 -10.88 -10.99
N LEU A 71 2.49 -10.80 -10.77
CA LEU A 71 1.82 -9.61 -10.24
C LEU A 71 2.27 -9.31 -8.82
N ILE A 72 2.45 -10.36 -8.00
CA ILE A 72 2.97 -10.23 -6.64
C ILE A 72 4.40 -9.66 -6.66
N VAL A 73 5.28 -10.17 -7.52
CA VAL A 73 6.68 -9.68 -7.63
C VAL A 73 6.71 -8.21 -8.07
N ILE A 74 5.91 -7.83 -9.07
CA ILE A 74 5.80 -6.43 -9.51
C ILE A 74 5.30 -5.55 -8.36
N GLY A 75 4.28 -6.01 -7.62
CA GLY A 75 3.73 -5.28 -6.47
C GLY A 75 4.79 -5.01 -5.41
N TYR A 76 5.57 -6.02 -5.02
CA TYR A 76 6.68 -5.85 -4.08
C TYR A 76 7.78 -4.93 -4.61
N PHE A 77 8.05 -4.96 -5.92
CA PHE A 77 9.05 -4.09 -6.54
C PHE A 77 8.62 -2.61 -6.51
N ILE A 78 7.36 -2.32 -6.86
CA ILE A 78 6.78 -0.97 -6.76
C ILE A 78 6.84 -0.48 -5.32
N MET A 79 6.50 -1.35 -4.36
CA MET A 79 6.52 -1.01 -2.95
C MET A 79 7.94 -0.78 -2.38
N CYS A 80 8.97 -1.30 -3.03
CA CYS A 80 10.36 -1.01 -2.65
C CYS A 80 10.86 0.33 -3.21
N LEU A 81 10.26 0.82 -4.30
CA LEU A 81 10.65 2.07 -4.95
C LEU A 81 9.95 3.31 -4.39
N GLY A 82 8.72 3.15 -3.90
CA GLY A 82 7.92 4.21 -3.26
C GLY A 82 8.08 4.23 -1.76
#